data_AF-A0A432DU91-F1
#
_entry.id   AF-A0A432DU91-F1
#
_cell.length_a   1.000
_cell.length_b   1.000
_cell.length_c   1.000
_cell.angle_alpha   90.00
_cell.angle_beta   90.00
_cell.angle_gamma   90.00
#
_symmetry.space_group_name_H-M   'P 1'
#
loop_
_entity.id
_entity.type
_entity.pdbx_description
1 polymer ?
#
loop_
_entity_poly.entity_id
_entity_poly.type
_entity_poly.pdbx_seq_one_letter_code
_entity_poly.pdbx_strand_id
1 'polypeptide(L)'
;MFLFYGLNFRALPKGMAMSPSRKPYYTRNNPWGIKPGTPVPNEANPFFKPPSGRAYDDGRPSFRNEAILNEQIYNNAKGPNGKVYDPVPNGKEIVWRPGEPLRGNWYKGHKPGYEYRHLVRALREGRITEQEFLDYYNDPQYYRPETPETSSSHSHESDVSLYPFDQ
;
A
#
# COMPACT_ATOMS: atom_id res chain seq x y z
N MET A 1 14.48 -8.13 -42.67
CA MET A 1 13.53 -7.12 -42.16
C MET A 1 13.81 -6.94 -40.68
N PHE A 2 14.62 -5.95 -40.31
CA PHE A 2 14.96 -5.67 -38.91
C PHE A 2 13.96 -4.65 -38.36
N LEU A 3 13.15 -5.05 -37.38
CA LEU A 3 12.28 -4.15 -36.64
C LEU A 3 13.13 -3.29 -35.69
N PHE A 4 13.18 -1.98 -35.96
CA PHE A 4 13.67 -1.00 -35.01
C PHE A 4 12.67 -0.85 -33.87
N TYR A 5 13.02 -1.32 -32.67
CA TYR A 5 12.33 -0.92 -31.44
C TYR A 5 12.70 0.54 -31.15
N GLY A 6 11.76 1.46 -31.37
CA GLY A 6 11.94 2.88 -31.05
C GLY A 6 12.07 3.09 -29.54
N LEU A 7 13.24 3.57 -29.10
CA LEU A 7 13.46 4.14 -27.77
C LEU A 7 12.63 5.43 -27.63
N ASN A 8 11.52 5.36 -26.90
CA ASN A 8 10.74 6.53 -26.52
C ASN A 8 11.46 7.32 -25.41
N PHE A 9 12.32 8.27 -25.77
CA PHE A 9 12.89 9.24 -24.84
C PHE A 9 11.87 10.34 -24.51
N ARG A 10 10.90 10.07 -23.62
CA ARG A 10 10.12 11.16 -23.01
C ARG A 10 11.04 11.92 -22.07
N ALA A 11 11.28 13.20 -22.34
CA ALA A 11 12.06 14.07 -21.47
C ALA A 11 11.45 14.10 -20.06
N LEU A 12 12.30 14.12 -19.02
CA LEU A 12 11.82 14.26 -17.64
C LEU A 12 11.05 15.58 -17.47
N PRO A 13 9.99 15.61 -16.64
CA PRO A 13 9.27 16.82 -16.34
C PRO A 13 10.15 17.88 -15.66
N LYS A 14 9.74 19.13 -15.81
CA LYS A 14 10.39 20.29 -15.21
C LYS A 14 10.55 20.07 -13.71
N GLY A 15 11.77 20.22 -13.21
CA GLY A 15 12.07 19.99 -11.79
C GLY A 15 12.70 18.63 -11.48
N MET A 16 12.90 17.76 -12.47
CA MET A 16 13.61 16.49 -12.32
C MET A 16 14.88 16.42 -13.19
N ALA A 17 15.84 15.60 -12.78
CA ALA A 17 17.07 15.32 -13.51
C ALA A 17 17.48 13.85 -13.35
N MET A 18 18.39 13.37 -14.21
CA MET A 18 18.95 12.01 -14.13
C MET A 18 20.31 12.03 -13.43
N SER A 19 20.51 11.12 -12.48
CA SER A 19 21.81 10.88 -11.86
C SER A 19 22.79 10.21 -12.84
N PRO A 20 24.10 10.18 -12.56
CA PRO A 20 25.08 9.43 -13.37
C PRO A 20 24.72 7.94 -13.52
N SER A 21 24.05 7.35 -12.52
CA SER A 21 23.53 5.98 -12.54
C SER A 21 22.17 5.83 -13.24
N ARG A 22 21.72 6.84 -14.00
CA ARG A 22 20.43 6.86 -14.72
C ARG A 22 19.19 6.69 -13.84
N LYS A 23 19.23 7.14 -12.59
CA LYS A 23 18.03 7.24 -11.74
C LYS A 23 17.50 8.67 -11.70
N PRO A 24 16.20 8.91 -11.92
CA PRO A 24 15.62 10.25 -11.81
C PRO A 24 15.65 10.76 -10.37
N TYR A 25 15.81 12.07 -10.17
CA TYR A 25 15.81 12.73 -8.86
C TYR A 25 15.21 14.15 -8.94
N TYR A 26 14.70 14.65 -7.82
CA TYR A 26 14.13 16.00 -7.73
C TYR A 26 15.23 17.08 -7.65
N THR A 27 15.13 18.11 -8.48
CA THR A 27 16.06 19.26 -8.51
C THR A 27 15.63 20.37 -7.55
N ARG A 28 16.49 21.36 -7.35
CA ARG A 28 16.24 22.51 -6.44
C ARG A 28 14.95 23.26 -6.73
N ASN A 29 14.57 23.38 -8.01
CA ASN A 29 13.41 24.17 -8.46
C ASN A 29 12.25 23.27 -8.85
N ASN A 30 12.14 22.09 -8.22
CA ASN A 30 11.02 21.21 -8.51
C ASN A 30 9.70 21.86 -8.05
N PRO A 31 8.64 21.78 -8.88
CA PRO A 31 7.37 22.45 -8.59
C PRO A 31 6.60 21.83 -7.41
N TRP A 32 7.10 20.74 -6.82
CA TRP A 32 6.46 19.99 -5.75
C TRP A 32 7.05 20.25 -4.36
N GLY A 33 8.11 21.08 -4.25
CA GLY A 33 8.75 21.38 -2.98
C GLY A 33 9.47 20.18 -2.32
N ILE A 34 9.70 19.10 -3.07
CA ILE A 34 10.40 17.91 -2.57
C ILE A 34 11.88 18.24 -2.38
N LYS A 35 12.50 17.69 -1.32
CA LYS A 35 13.92 17.95 -1.01
C LYS A 35 14.81 17.66 -2.23
N PRO A 36 15.73 18.56 -2.61
CA PRO A 36 16.60 18.34 -3.76
C PRO A 36 17.52 17.12 -3.55
N GLY A 37 17.72 16.33 -4.60
CA GLY A 37 18.51 15.09 -4.56
C GLY A 37 17.73 13.86 -4.11
N THR A 38 16.48 14.01 -3.66
CA THR A 38 15.59 12.88 -3.39
C THR A 38 15.38 12.09 -4.68
N PRO A 39 15.64 10.78 -4.72
CA PRO A 39 15.32 9.94 -5.87
C PRO A 39 13.83 10.04 -6.21
N VAL A 40 13.50 10.13 -7.49
CA VAL A 40 12.10 10.03 -7.94
C VAL A 40 11.75 8.56 -7.83
N PRO A 41 10.74 8.20 -7.03
CA PRO A 41 10.67 6.83 -6.52
C PRO A 41 9.84 5.91 -7.42
N ASN A 42 9.19 6.48 -8.45
CA ASN A 42 8.63 5.73 -9.57
C ASN A 42 9.37 6.07 -10.87
N GLU A 43 10.26 5.17 -11.33
CA GLU A 43 10.98 5.31 -12.60
C GLU A 43 10.06 5.19 -13.84
N ALA A 44 8.85 4.63 -13.68
CA ALA A 44 7.91 4.38 -14.77
C ALA A 44 7.02 5.59 -15.13
N ASN A 45 6.81 6.54 -14.21
CA ASN A 45 6.10 7.79 -14.53
C ASN A 45 6.62 9.00 -13.75
N PRO A 46 7.66 9.68 -14.24
CA PRO A 46 8.20 10.88 -13.61
C PRO A 46 7.22 12.07 -13.62
N PHE A 47 6.09 12.00 -14.32
CA PHE A 47 5.07 13.06 -14.33
C PHE A 47 4.03 12.93 -13.22
N PHE A 48 4.15 11.91 -12.36
CA PHE A 48 3.20 11.71 -11.27
C PHE A 48 3.30 12.85 -10.25
N LYS A 49 2.18 13.53 -10.02
CA LYS A 49 2.03 14.53 -8.96
C LYS A 49 1.50 13.79 -7.73
N PRO A 50 2.15 13.85 -6.56
CA PRO A 50 1.49 13.42 -5.34
C PRO A 50 0.19 14.24 -5.18
N PRO A 51 -0.91 13.63 -4.70
CA PRO A 51 -2.17 14.34 -4.54
C PRO A 51 -1.95 15.59 -3.68
N SER A 52 -2.45 16.75 -4.14
CA SER A 52 -2.32 17.99 -3.39
C SER A 52 -3.27 17.98 -2.18
N GLY A 53 -2.72 18.12 -0.96
CA GLY A 53 -3.50 18.27 0.27
C GLY A 53 -3.52 17.03 1.16
N ARG A 54 -4.57 16.89 1.99
CA ARG A 54 -4.75 15.83 3.00
C ARG A 54 -5.44 14.57 2.46
N ALA A 55 -5.27 14.25 1.18
CA ALA A 55 -5.92 13.08 0.59
C ALA A 55 -5.50 11.82 1.35
N TYR A 56 -6.49 11.09 1.87
CA TYR A 56 -6.30 9.85 2.64
C TYR A 56 -5.68 10.02 4.04
N ASP A 57 -5.50 11.26 4.51
CA ASP A 57 -5.00 11.58 5.85
C ASP A 57 -6.13 11.55 6.89
N ASP A 58 -7.26 12.18 6.54
CA ASP A 58 -8.40 12.37 7.43
C ASP A 58 -9.47 11.25 7.26
N GLY A 59 -9.24 10.28 6.36
CA GLY A 59 -10.18 9.21 6.10
C GLY A 59 -9.69 8.21 5.06
N ARG A 60 -9.95 6.92 5.31
CA ARG A 60 -9.60 5.83 4.38
C ARG A 60 -10.60 5.79 3.22
N PRO A 61 -10.17 5.46 1.98
CA PRO A 61 -11.12 5.26 0.90
C PRO A 61 -11.99 4.03 1.13
N SER A 62 -13.13 4.00 0.45
CA SER A 62 -13.94 2.78 0.34
C SER A 62 -13.17 1.71 -0.44
N PHE A 63 -13.37 0.45 -0.07
CA PHE A 63 -12.87 -0.68 -0.86
C PHE A 63 -13.65 -0.81 -2.17
N ARG A 64 -12.98 -1.25 -3.24
CA ARG A 64 -13.58 -1.49 -4.56
C ARG A 64 -14.69 -2.53 -4.50
N ASN A 65 -14.45 -3.62 -3.76
CA ASN A 65 -15.44 -4.63 -3.46
C ASN A 65 -15.14 -5.22 -2.08
N GLU A 66 -15.76 -4.66 -1.05
CA GLU A 66 -15.49 -5.05 0.33
C GLU A 66 -15.88 -6.51 0.61
N ALA A 67 -16.97 -7.01 0.02
CA ALA A 67 -17.43 -8.38 0.26
C ALA A 67 -16.42 -9.42 -0.26
N ILE A 68 -15.94 -9.25 -1.50
CA ILE A 68 -14.92 -10.13 -2.09
C ILE A 68 -13.60 -10.02 -1.31
N LEU A 69 -13.20 -8.80 -0.95
CA LEU A 69 -11.97 -8.58 -0.17
C LEU A 69 -12.03 -9.31 1.18
N ASN A 70 -13.15 -9.23 1.89
CA ASN A 70 -13.34 -9.93 3.18
C ASN A 70 -13.20 -11.43 3.04
N GLU A 71 -13.84 -12.00 2.03
CA GLU A 71 -13.79 -13.43 1.75
C GLU A 71 -12.36 -13.88 1.41
N GLN A 72 -11.64 -13.11 0.58
CA GLN A 72 -10.25 -13.40 0.24
C GLN A 72 -9.34 -13.35 1.47
N ILE A 73 -9.46 -12.31 2.31
CA ILE A 73 -8.66 -12.17 3.53
C ILE A 73 -8.91 -13.35 4.47
N TYR A 74 -10.17 -13.70 4.70
CA TYR A 74 -10.54 -14.82 5.57
C TYR A 74 -10.03 -16.16 5.02
N ASN A 75 -10.19 -16.41 3.71
CA ASN A 75 -9.73 -17.64 3.08
C ASN A 75 -8.20 -17.75 3.08
N ASN A 76 -7.47 -16.65 2.85
CA ASN A 76 -6.01 -16.60 2.88
C ASN A 76 -5.45 -16.86 4.29
N ALA A 77 -6.25 -16.61 5.34
CA ALA A 77 -5.85 -16.82 6.73
C ALA A 77 -6.13 -18.25 7.25
N LYS A 78 -6.72 -19.13 6.43
CA LYS A 78 -6.97 -20.51 6.84
C LYS A 78 -5.66 -21.25 7.07
N GLY A 79 -5.51 -21.81 8.27
CA GLY A 79 -4.40 -22.70 8.59
C GLY A 79 -4.55 -24.08 7.93
N PRO A 80 -3.59 -24.99 8.15
CA PRO A 80 -3.63 -26.35 7.60
C PRO A 80 -4.88 -27.16 8.00
N ASN A 81 -5.51 -26.80 9.12
CA ASN A 81 -6.77 -27.40 9.59
C ASN A 81 -8.03 -26.76 8.98
N GLY A 82 -7.88 -25.82 8.05
CA GLY A 82 -8.97 -25.10 7.38
C GLY A 82 -9.64 -24.02 8.23
N LYS A 83 -9.14 -23.74 9.44
CA LYS A 83 -9.69 -22.77 10.39
C LYS A 83 -8.89 -21.47 10.40
N VAL A 84 -9.55 -20.39 10.81
CA VAL A 84 -8.95 -19.06 10.97
C VAL A 84 -8.81 -18.76 12.46
N TYR A 85 -7.66 -18.20 12.85
CA TYR A 85 -7.38 -17.84 14.24
C TYR A 85 -6.90 -16.39 14.30
N ASP A 86 -7.18 -15.74 15.42
CA ASP A 86 -6.62 -14.44 15.77
C ASP A 86 -5.08 -14.52 15.76
N PRO A 87 -4.34 -13.55 15.19
CA PRO A 87 -2.90 -13.67 14.92
C PRO A 87 -2.02 -13.35 16.15
N VAL A 88 -2.54 -13.66 17.34
CA VAL A 88 -1.86 -13.58 18.64
C VAL A 88 -1.49 -14.99 19.12
N PRO A 89 -0.49 -15.15 20.00
CA PRO A 89 -0.20 -16.44 20.63
C PRO A 89 -1.46 -17.04 21.29
N ASN A 90 -1.77 -18.30 20.97
CA ASN A 90 -3.00 -18.98 21.41
C ASN A 90 -4.29 -18.24 21.03
N GLY A 91 -4.30 -17.58 19.87
CA GLY A 91 -5.44 -16.83 19.36
C GLY A 91 -6.74 -17.64 19.28
N LYS A 92 -7.86 -16.96 19.54
CA LYS A 92 -9.20 -17.54 19.45
C LYS A 92 -9.53 -17.90 18.00
N GLU A 93 -10.28 -18.98 17.81
CA GLU A 93 -10.84 -19.31 16.49
C GLU A 93 -11.84 -18.22 16.07
N ILE A 94 -11.67 -17.71 14.85
CA ILE A 94 -12.59 -16.76 14.23
C ILE A 94 -13.46 -17.59 13.28
N VAL A 95 -14.77 -17.63 13.57
CA VAL A 95 -15.75 -18.33 12.73
C VAL A 95 -16.58 -17.29 12.01
N TRP A 96 -16.51 -17.28 10.68
CA TRP A 96 -17.25 -16.35 9.83
C TRP A 96 -17.61 -17.00 8.49
N ARG A 97 -18.75 -16.59 7.92
CA ARG A 97 -19.22 -16.98 6.58
C ARG A 97 -19.48 -15.75 5.71
N PRO A 98 -19.30 -15.85 4.36
CA PRO A 98 -19.69 -14.79 3.45
C PRO A 98 -21.13 -14.31 3.69
N GLY A 99 -21.31 -13.01 3.84
CA GLY A 99 -22.59 -12.37 4.14
C GLY A 99 -22.85 -12.10 5.63
N GLU A 100 -22.10 -12.69 6.54
CA GLU A 100 -22.18 -12.36 7.97
C GLU A 100 -21.50 -11.01 8.26
N PRO A 101 -22.01 -10.24 9.25
CA PRO A 101 -21.40 -8.97 9.61
C PRO A 101 -19.96 -9.18 10.11
N LEU A 102 -19.06 -8.26 9.72
CA LEU A 102 -17.70 -8.24 10.28
C LEU A 102 -17.70 -7.74 11.73
N ARG A 103 -18.43 -6.65 11.99
CA ARG A 103 -18.44 -5.98 13.29
C ARG A 103 -18.89 -6.96 14.37
N GLY A 104 -18.03 -7.15 15.37
CA GLY A 104 -18.26 -8.11 16.46
C GLY A 104 -17.71 -9.51 16.21
N ASN A 105 -17.51 -9.90 14.95
CA ASN A 105 -16.86 -11.17 14.58
C ASN A 105 -15.35 -10.98 14.40
N TRP A 106 -14.94 -10.15 13.44
CA TRP A 106 -13.55 -9.83 13.18
C TRP A 106 -13.39 -8.51 12.42
N TYR A 107 -12.19 -7.93 12.49
CA TYR A 107 -11.80 -6.71 11.81
C TYR A 107 -10.68 -6.98 10.81
N LYS A 108 -10.68 -6.24 9.70
CA LYS A 108 -9.58 -6.24 8.73
C LYS A 108 -8.38 -5.48 9.32
N GLY A 109 -7.53 -6.21 10.04
CA GLY A 109 -6.23 -5.71 10.46
C GLY A 109 -5.24 -5.72 9.30
N HIS A 110 -4.33 -4.74 9.26
CA HIS A 110 -3.18 -4.85 8.35
C HIS A 110 -2.19 -5.86 8.95
N LYS A 111 -1.49 -6.60 8.09
CA LYS A 111 -0.35 -7.40 8.53
C LYS A 111 0.78 -6.49 9.03
N PRO A 112 1.61 -6.95 9.99
CA PRO A 112 2.75 -6.17 10.47
C PRO A 112 3.66 -5.74 9.31
N GLY A 113 4.01 -4.46 9.27
CA GLY A 113 4.81 -3.83 8.23
C GLY A 113 4.04 -3.39 6.99
N TYR A 114 2.73 -3.66 6.93
CA TYR A 114 1.85 -3.23 5.84
C TYR A 114 0.80 -2.23 6.33
N GLU A 115 1.11 -1.44 7.35
CA GLU A 115 0.20 -0.49 7.95
C GLU A 115 -0.18 0.62 6.95
N TYR A 116 -1.44 1.06 7.03
CA TYR A 116 -1.99 2.14 6.21
C TYR A 116 -1.12 3.41 6.19
N ARG A 117 -0.47 3.74 7.31
CA ARG A 117 0.41 4.91 7.41
C ARG A 117 1.60 4.86 6.43
N HIS A 118 2.10 3.66 6.11
CA HIS A 118 3.20 3.49 5.16
C HIS A 118 2.73 3.78 3.73
N LEU A 119 1.53 3.35 3.37
CA LEU A 119 0.89 3.68 2.08
C LEU A 119 0.66 5.19 1.93
N VAL A 120 0.07 5.83 2.94
CA VAL A 120 -0.17 7.27 2.91
C VAL A 120 1.14 8.03 2.79
N ARG A 121 2.16 7.64 3.57
CA ARG A 121 3.50 8.24 3.49
C ARG A 121 4.11 8.08 2.10
N ALA A 122 4.05 6.87 1.51
CA ALA A 122 4.56 6.60 0.18
C ALA A 122 3.86 7.45 -0.89
N LEU A 123 2.53 7.59 -0.81
CA LEU A 123 1.75 8.43 -1.71
C LEU A 123 2.13 9.90 -1.59
N ARG A 124 2.28 10.42 -0.36
CA ARG A 124 2.69 11.82 -0.11
C ARG A 124 4.11 12.12 -0.59
N GLU A 125 5.02 11.18 -0.39
CA GLU A 125 6.41 11.26 -0.85
C GLU A 125 6.53 11.05 -2.37
N GLY A 126 5.42 10.75 -3.06
CA GLY A 126 5.40 10.49 -4.49
C GLY A 126 6.05 9.17 -4.88
N ARG A 127 6.23 8.25 -3.92
CA ARG A 127 6.84 6.94 -4.15
C ARG A 127 5.92 5.97 -4.88
N ILE A 128 4.63 6.13 -4.67
CA ILE A 128 3.59 5.39 -5.37
C ILE A 128 2.57 6.36 -5.95
N THR A 129 1.93 5.93 -7.03
CA THR A 129 0.79 6.60 -7.61
C THR A 129 -0.48 6.41 -6.77
N GLU A 130 -1.50 7.24 -6.97
CA GLU A 130 -2.81 7.03 -6.33
C GLU A 130 -3.44 5.70 -6.76
N GLN A 131 -3.23 5.30 -8.02
CA GLN A 131 -3.68 4.01 -8.52
C GLN A 131 -2.98 2.86 -7.79
N GLU A 132 -1.64 2.91 -7.67
CA GLU A 132 -0.87 1.92 -6.90
C GLU A 132 -1.30 1.93 -5.43
N PHE A 133 -1.51 3.08 -4.81
CA PHE A 133 -2.05 3.19 -3.45
C PHE A 133 -3.38 2.44 -3.32
N LEU A 134 -4.32 2.67 -4.24
CA LEU A 134 -5.60 1.97 -4.24
C LEU A 134 -5.43 0.47 -4.54
N ASP A 135 -4.47 0.07 -5.37
CA ASP A 135 -4.18 -1.33 -5.65
C ASP A 135 -3.64 -2.03 -4.39
N TYR A 136 -2.65 -1.46 -3.71
CA TYR A 136 -2.15 -1.97 -2.42
C TYR A 136 -3.24 -1.98 -1.35
N TYR A 137 -4.04 -0.92 -1.25
CA TYR A 137 -5.11 -0.81 -0.26
C TYR A 137 -6.26 -1.82 -0.48
N ASN A 138 -6.47 -2.29 -1.71
CA ASN A 138 -7.51 -3.27 -2.03
C ASN A 138 -6.98 -4.70 -2.16
N ASP A 139 -5.70 -4.93 -1.86
CA ASP A 139 -5.09 -6.25 -2.01
C ASP A 139 -5.22 -7.06 -0.72
N PRO A 140 -5.90 -8.22 -0.74
CA PRO A 140 -6.12 -9.05 0.46
C PRO A 140 -4.82 -9.54 1.09
N GLN A 141 -3.70 -9.57 0.36
CA GLN A 141 -2.46 -10.12 0.88
C GLN A 141 -1.86 -9.29 2.05
N TYR A 142 -2.21 -8.01 2.15
CA TYR A 142 -1.70 -7.10 3.18
C TYR A 142 -2.57 -7.04 4.44
N TYR A 143 -3.65 -7.82 4.47
CA TYR A 143 -4.59 -7.86 5.58
C TYR A 143 -4.62 -9.23 6.25
N ARG A 144 -5.18 -9.25 7.46
CA ARG A 144 -5.47 -10.47 8.22
C ARG A 144 -6.72 -10.26 9.07
N PRO A 145 -7.46 -11.33 9.40
CA PRO A 145 -8.52 -11.27 10.39
C PRO A 145 -7.94 -11.01 11.79
N GLU A 146 -8.56 -10.10 12.53
CA GLU A 146 -8.25 -9.83 13.94
C GLU A 146 -9.53 -9.78 14.76
N THR A 147 -9.50 -10.26 15.99
CA THR A 147 -10.62 -10.06 16.93
C THR A 147 -10.79 -8.57 17.28
N PRO A 148 -11.95 -8.13 17.78
CA PRO A 148 -12.14 -6.76 18.28
C PRO A 148 -11.06 -6.30 19.27
N GLU A 149 -10.62 -7.22 20.13
CA GLU A 149 -9.59 -7.00 21.14
C GLU A 149 -8.23 -6.76 20.49
N THR A 150 -7.79 -7.66 19.61
CA THR A 150 -6.50 -7.55 18.91
C THR A 150 -6.44 -6.31 18.03
N SER A 151 -7.50 -6.04 17.25
CA SER A 151 -7.54 -4.91 16.32
C SER A 151 -7.47 -3.54 17.02
N SER A 152 -7.99 -3.42 18.24
CA SER A 152 -7.95 -2.16 19.01
C SER A 152 -6.66 -1.97 19.79
N SER A 153 -5.84 -3.01 19.94
CA SER A 153 -4.60 -2.95 20.73
C SER A 153 -3.46 -2.20 20.05
N HIS A 154 -3.47 -2.09 18.72
CA HIS A 154 -2.34 -1.60 17.90
C HIS A 154 -1.01 -2.33 18.16
N SER A 155 -1.02 -3.46 18.87
CA SER A 155 0.18 -4.16 19.38
C SER A 155 1.06 -4.81 18.31
N HIS A 156 0.57 -4.85 17.07
CA HIS A 156 1.22 -5.48 15.95
C HIS A 156 1.66 -4.51 14.86
N GLU A 157 1.56 -3.20 15.11
CA GLU A 157 2.08 -2.19 14.20
C GLU A 157 3.62 -2.21 14.19
N SER A 158 4.20 -2.09 12.99
CA SER A 158 5.64 -2.03 12.75
C SER A 158 6.02 -0.67 12.17
N ASP A 159 7.11 -0.08 12.68
CA ASP A 159 7.73 1.12 12.09
C ASP A 159 8.46 0.84 10.78
N VAL A 160 8.80 -0.43 10.52
CA VAL A 160 9.41 -0.87 9.27
C VAL A 160 8.31 -1.24 8.29
N SER A 161 8.28 -0.55 7.15
CA SER A 161 7.45 -0.89 6.00
C SER A 161 8.02 -2.11 5.29
N LEU A 162 7.15 -3.07 4.97
CA LEU A 162 7.47 -4.26 4.20
C LEU A 162 6.81 -4.25 2.82
N TYR A 163 6.19 -3.13 2.43
CA TYR A 163 5.64 -3.00 1.09
C TYR A 163 6.73 -3.12 0.01
N PRO A 164 6.41 -3.64 -1.18
CA PRO A 164 7.38 -3.79 -2.27
C PRO A 164 8.09 -2.49 -2.68
N PHE A 165 7.48 -1.33 -2.45
CA PHE A 165 8.08 -0.02 -2.75
C PHE A 165 9.08 0.49 -1.69
N ASP A 166 9.28 -0.26 -0.60
CA ASP A 166 10.25 0.02 0.47
C ASP A 166 11.32 -1.07 0.62
N GLN A 167 11.32 -2.09 -0.25
CA GLN A 167 12.30 -3.19 -0.28
C GLN A 167 13.44 -2.95 -1.29
#